data_AF-A0A7T5RJQ9-F1
#
_entry.id   AF-A0A7T5RJQ9-F1
#
_cell.length_a   1.000
_cell.length_b   1.000
_cell.length_c   1.000
_cell.angle_alpha   90.00
_cell.angle_beta   90.00
_cell.angle_gamma   90.00
#
_symmetry.space_group_name_H-M   'P 1'
#
loop_
_entity.id
_entity.type
_entity.pdbx_description
1 polymer ?
#
loop_
_entity_poly.entity_id
_entity_poly.type
_entity_poly.pdbx_seq_one_letter_code
_entity_poly.pdbx_strand_id
1 'polypeptide(L)' 'MNKANNLTKISIVVGLLGVLSLVLAWIAEARGFAFGYTSDHWFNDAIVLVLIAIWLKLGAIYHKGGGTAF' A
#
# COMPACT_ATOMS: atom_id res chain seq x y z
N MET A 1 -25.18 3.55 7.72
CA MET A 1 -24.31 3.71 6.53
C MET A 1 -22.87 4.02 6.98
N ASN A 2 -22.07 3.04 7.44
CA ASN A 2 -20.73 3.32 8.02
C ASN A 2 -19.62 2.25 7.85
N LYS A 3 -19.87 1.08 7.25
CA LYS A 3 -18.87 -0.02 7.18
C LYS A 3 -18.02 -0.05 5.91
N ALA A 4 -18.61 0.32 4.76
CA ALA A 4 -17.94 0.23 3.45
C ALA A 4 -16.84 1.31 3.20
N ASN A 5 -16.72 2.30 4.08
CA ASN A 5 -15.75 3.40 3.94
C ASN A 5 -14.37 3.05 4.50
N ASN A 6 -14.29 2.08 5.41
CA ASN A 6 -13.05 1.79 6.14
C ASN A 6 -12.03 1.06 5.25
N LEU A 7 -12.46 0.10 4.43
CA LEU A 7 -11.57 -0.61 3.48
C LEU A 7 -10.93 0.33 2.45
N THR A 8 -11.71 1.28 1.91
CA THR A 8 -11.18 2.28 0.97
C THR A 8 -10.16 3.20 1.64
N LYS A 9 -10.44 3.65 2.87
CA LYS A 9 -9.49 4.49 3.64
C LYS A 9 -8.19 3.73 3.94
N ILE A 10 -8.28 2.47 4.36
CA ILE A 10 -7.11 1.62 4.65
C ILE A 10 -6.29 1.39 3.38
N SER A 11 -6.93 1.10 2.23
CA SER A 11 -6.22 0.94 0.94
C SER A 11 -5.41 2.19 0.57
N ILE A 12 -5.96 3.39 0.80
CA ILE A 12 -5.25 4.66 0.53
C ILE A 12 -4.02 4.81 1.45
N VAL A 13 -4.19 4.55 2.75
CA VAL A 13 -3.08 4.65 3.73
C VAL A 13 -1.98 3.64 3.40
N VAL A 14 -2.35 2.41 3.09
CA VAL A 14 -1.37 1.36 2.72
C VAL A 14 -0.65 1.71 1.42
N GLY A 15 -1.37 2.26 0.43
CA GLY A 15 -0.75 2.75 -0.80
C GLY A 15 0.24 3.90 -0.56
N LEU A 16 -0.11 4.86 0.31
CA LEU A 16 0.79 5.95 0.70
C LEU A 16 2.05 5.44 1.42
N LEU A 17 1.91 4.45 2.30
CA LEU A 17 3.06 3.81 2.95
C LEU A 17 3.94 3.07 1.95
N GLY A 18 3.37 2.44 0.92
CA GLY A 18 4.16 1.83 -0.16
C GLY A 18 4.99 2.84 -0.94
N VAL A 19 4.40 3.99 -1.29
CA VAL A 19 5.13 5.10 -1.93
C VAL A 19 6.22 5.65 -1.00
N LEU A 20 5.93 5.79 0.29
CA LEU A 20 6.91 6.24 1.29
C LEU A 20 8.08 5.27 1.40
N SER A 21 7.83 3.95 1.44
CA SER A 21 8.88 2.94 1.43
C SER A 21 9.75 3.02 0.17
N LEU A 22 9.18 3.35 -0.98
CA LEU A 22 9.97 3.54 -2.21
C LEU A 22 10.90 4.76 -2.13
N VAL A 23 10.43 5.86 -1.53
CA VAL A 23 11.27 7.04 -1.25
C VAL A 23 12.39 6.68 -0.27
N LEU A 24 12.09 5.90 0.77
CA LEU A 24 13.10 5.43 1.72
C LEU A 24 14.11 4.47 1.07
N ALA A 25 13.69 3.65 0.11
CA ALA A 25 14.59 2.80 -0.67
C ALA A 25 15.60 3.64 -1.46
N TRP A 26 15.14 4.72 -2.11
CA TRP A 26 16.03 5.63 -2.84
C TRP A 26 17.02 6.35 -1.91
N ILE A 27 16.55 6.82 -0.74
CA ILE A 27 17.43 7.44 0.25
C ILE A 27 18.46 6.42 0.76
N ALA A 28 18.05 5.17 1.01
CA ALA A 28 18.93 4.10 1.44
C ALA A 28 19.95 3.73 0.37
N GLU A 29 19.58 3.74 -0.91
CA GLU A 29 20.50 3.49 -2.02
C GLU A 29 21.61 4.56 -2.07
N ALA A 30 21.25 5.83 -1.86
CA ALA A 30 22.22 6.93 -1.87
C ALA A 30 23.10 7.00 -0.60
N ARG A 31 22.62 6.50 0.55
CA ARG A 31 23.28 6.65 1.86
C ARG A 31 23.76 5.34 2.48
N GLY A 32 23.53 4.20 1.83
CA GLY A 32 23.74 2.84 2.35
C GLY A 32 22.57 2.32 3.20
N PHE A 33 21.99 3.17 4.07
CA PHE A 33 20.87 2.80 4.94
C PHE A 33 19.86 3.94 5.10
N ALA A 34 18.58 3.60 5.21
CA ALA A 34 17.53 4.51 5.67
C ALA A 34 16.82 3.89 6.87
N PHE A 35 16.70 4.63 7.97
CA PHE A 35 16.10 4.14 9.22
C PHE A 35 16.69 2.80 9.73
N GLY A 36 17.97 2.53 9.45
CA GLY A 36 18.66 1.30 9.86
C GLY A 36 18.46 0.09 8.95
N TYR A 37 17.70 0.23 7.86
CA TYR A 37 17.48 -0.83 6.87
C TYR A 37 18.13 -0.50 5.51
N THR A 38 18.45 -1.55 4.76
CA THR A 38 19.02 -1.44 3.40
C THR A 38 17.97 -1.07 2.37
N SER A 39 18.43 -0.62 1.19
CA SER A 39 17.57 -0.34 0.04
C SER A 39 16.69 -1.53 -0.36
N ASP A 40 17.23 -2.74 -0.33
CA ASP A 40 16.48 -3.97 -0.69
C ASP A 40 15.29 -4.22 0.24
N HIS A 41 15.44 -3.98 1.54
CA HIS A 41 14.33 -4.11 2.49
C HIS A 41 13.22 -3.10 2.19
N TRP A 42 13.57 -1.84 1.99
CA TRP A 42 12.59 -0.79 1.66
C TRP A 42 11.91 -1.03 0.31
N PHE A 43 12.64 -1.56 -0.68
CA PHE A 43 12.08 -1.88 -1.99
C PHE A 43 11.10 -3.06 -1.91
N ASN A 44 11.45 -4.11 -1.16
CA ASN A 44 10.57 -5.25 -0.92
C ASN A 44 9.29 -4.83 -0.16
N ASP A 45 9.44 -3.98 0.86
CA ASP A 45 8.30 -3.43 1.61
C ASP A 45 7.40 -2.57 0.71
N ALA A 46 7.98 -1.74 -0.16
CA ALA A 46 7.21 -0.94 -1.12
C ALA A 46 6.35 -1.82 -2.05
N ILE A 47 6.94 -2.90 -2.58
CA ILE A 47 6.23 -3.88 -3.42
C ILE A 47 5.06 -4.50 -2.64
N VAL A 48 5.33 -5.06 -1.47
CA VAL A 48 4.31 -5.74 -0.65
C VAL A 48 3.16 -4.79 -0.30
N LEU A 49 3.47 -3.56 0.14
CA LEU A 49 2.45 -2.56 0.49
C LEU A 49 1.60 -2.17 -0.73
N VAL A 50 2.20 -2.01 -1.91
CA VAL A 50 1.45 -1.74 -3.14
C VAL A 50 0.53 -2.91 -3.51
N LEU A 51 0.99 -4.16 -3.43
CA LEU A 51 0.15 -5.34 -3.68
C LEU A 51 -1.03 -5.42 -2.70
N ILE A 52 -0.79 -5.17 -1.41
CA ILE A 52 -1.85 -5.15 -0.38
C ILE A 52 -2.84 -4.01 -0.68
N ALA A 53 -2.36 -2.82 -1.06
CA ALA A 53 -3.22 -1.69 -1.40
C ALA A 53 -4.16 -2.02 -2.57
N ILE A 54 -3.63 -2.68 -3.63
CA ILE A 54 -4.41 -3.15 -4.79
C ILE A 54 -5.43 -4.19 -4.35
N TRP A 55 -5.01 -5.20 -3.58
CA TRP A 55 -5.90 -6.26 -3.10
C TRP A 55 -7.06 -5.72 -2.26
N LEU A 56 -6.78 -4.79 -1.35
CA LEU A 56 -7.81 -4.10 -0.56
C LEU A 56 -8.74 -3.26 -1.43
N LYS A 57 -8.23 -2.63 -2.49
CA LYS A 57 -9.04 -1.86 -3.44
C LYS A 57 -9.98 -2.78 -4.22
N LEU A 58 -9.49 -3.91 -4.71
CA LEU A 58 -10.29 -4.94 -5.38
C LEU A 58 -11.35 -5.49 -4.42
N GLY A 59 -10.97 -5.86 -3.19
CA GLY A 59 -11.91 -6.31 -2.16
C GLY A 59 -12.98 -5.26 -1.84
N ALA A 60 -12.63 -3.97 -1.80
CA ALA A 60 -13.59 -2.89 -1.62
C ALA A 60 -14.54 -2.73 -2.82
N ILE A 61 -14.05 -2.94 -4.05
CA ILE A 61 -14.89 -2.95 -5.26
C ILE A 61 -15.83 -4.16 -5.24
N TYR A 62 -15.36 -5.38 -4.98
CA TYR A 62 -16.22 -6.56 -4.87
C TYR A 62 -17.24 -6.44 -3.73
N HIS A 63 -16.87 -5.87 -2.59
CA HIS A 63 -17.80 -5.64 -1.49
C HIS A 63 -18.87 -4.61 -1.81
N LYS A 64 -18.57 -3.61 -2.66
CA LYS A 64 -19.55 -2.62 -3.13
C LYS A 64 -20.34 -3.10 -4.35
N GLY A 65 -19.73 -3.88 -5.23
CA GLY A 65 -20.29 -4.44 -6.47
C GLY A 65 -21.07 -5.73 -6.28
N GLY A 66 -20.92 -6.43 -5.16
CA GLY A 66 -21.77 -7.56 -4.76
C GLY A 66 -23.22 -7.18 -4.42
N GLY A 67 -23.59 -5.91 -4.57
CA GLY A 67 -24.96 -5.41 -4.45
C GLY A 67 -25.51 -4.75 -5.71
N THR A 68 -24.70 -4.42 -6.74
CA THR A 68 -25.21 -3.86 -8.00
C THR A 68 -24.20 -4.00 -9.15
N ALA A 69 -24.69 -4.66 -10.20
CA ALA A 69 -24.31 -4.58 -11.61
C ALA A 69 -23.00 -5.28 -12.03
N PHE A 70 -22.94 -6.41 -12.75
CA PHE A 70 -23.71 -6.88 -13.94
C PHE A 70 -25.19 -6.51 -14.06
#